data_AF-G5KGP0-F1
#
_entry.id   AF-G5KGP0-F1
#
_cell.length_a   1.000
_cell.length_b   1.000
_cell.length_c   1.000
_cell.angle_alpha   90.00
_cell.angle_beta   90.00
_cell.angle_gamma   90.00
#
_symmetry.space_group_name_H-M   'P 1'
#
loop_
_entity.id
_entity.type
_entity.pdbx_description
1 polymer ?
#
loop_
_entity_poly.entity_id
_entity_poly.type
_entity_poly.pdbx_seq_one_letter_code
_entity_poly.pdbx_strand_id
1 'polypeptide(L)'
;MINITFYLRNEVKRFHSLEKFHFLVEKSKLMKVMKKLQLEKQWKSYLSQNQIFLLGEIDYIVFSDRTIHCFVGKLDITNTCQLSVNDEVDKFFTVSLKYFIENKPKYYDLKMDIVPNQDFPFEKINDGVNYKFTHHNRAIPFYEGLDETIWWLTAQFIDCFTKIIKK
;
A
#
# COMPACT_ATOMS: atom_id res chain seq x y z
N MET A 1 10.72 20.08 -5.99
CA MET A 1 11.03 18.84 -5.25
C MET A 1 9.81 17.95 -5.33
N ILE A 2 9.96 16.67 -5.63
CA ILE A 2 8.83 15.78 -5.85
C ILE A 2 8.53 15.02 -4.57
N ASN A 3 7.29 15.12 -4.10
CA ASN A 3 6.83 14.51 -2.86
C ASN A 3 5.75 13.49 -3.16
N ILE A 4 5.70 12.46 -2.34
CA ILE A 4 4.60 11.52 -2.35
C ILE A 4 3.62 11.85 -1.24
N THR A 5 2.34 11.88 -1.59
CA THR A 5 1.25 12.25 -0.68
C THR A 5 0.59 11.01 -0.10
N PHE A 6 0.36 11.05 1.20
CA PHE A 6 -0.28 10.01 2.00
C PHE A 6 -1.47 10.61 2.73
N TYR A 7 -2.36 9.75 3.20
CA TYR A 7 -3.44 10.12 4.10
C TYR A 7 -3.55 9.13 5.25
N LEU A 8 -3.95 9.61 6.42
CA LEU A 8 -4.34 8.81 7.58
C LEU A 8 -5.86 8.78 7.68
N ARG A 9 -6.43 7.69 8.21
CA ARG A 9 -7.89 7.56 8.39
C ARG A 9 -8.29 7.83 9.84
N ASN A 10 -9.44 8.48 10.05
CA ASN A 10 -9.97 8.91 11.36
C ASN A 10 -10.26 7.74 12.30
N GLU A 11 -10.80 6.67 11.75
CA GLU A 11 -11.00 5.46 12.50
C GLU A 11 -9.76 4.57 12.27
N VAL A 12 -8.98 4.39 13.34
CA VAL A 12 -8.54 3.07 13.82
C VAL A 12 -7.01 2.90 14.11
N LYS A 13 -6.66 2.79 15.41
CA LYS A 13 -5.46 2.07 15.97
C LYS A 13 -5.61 0.52 15.93
N ARG A 14 -6.27 -0.05 14.92
CA ARG A 14 -6.63 -1.49 14.71
C ARG A 14 -6.85 -1.83 13.23
N PHE A 15 -5.78 -2.07 12.49
CA PHE A 15 -5.83 -2.44 11.06
C PHE A 15 -6.93 -3.46 10.69
N HIS A 16 -8.04 -2.98 10.15
CA HIS A 16 -8.91 -3.74 9.26
C HIS A 16 -8.48 -3.41 7.86
N SER A 17 -8.22 -4.44 7.05
CA SER A 17 -7.76 -4.29 5.68
C SER A 17 -8.84 -3.64 4.82
N LEU A 18 -8.83 -2.32 4.77
CA LEU A 18 -9.45 -1.54 3.72
C LEU A 18 -8.32 -0.90 2.93
N GLU A 19 -7.98 -1.64 1.88
CA GLU A 19 -7.41 -1.25 0.61
C GLU A 19 -7.02 0.24 0.39
N LYS A 20 -5.80 0.41 -0.15
CA LYS A 20 -5.34 1.41 -1.16
C LYS A 20 -4.35 2.47 -0.66
N PHE A 21 -3.10 2.23 -1.05
CA PHE A 21 -2.02 3.20 -0.99
C PHE A 21 -1.75 3.75 -2.41
N HIS A 22 -1.47 5.05 -2.54
CA HIS A 22 -1.21 5.70 -3.81
C HIS A 22 0.11 6.50 -3.73
N PHE A 23 1.05 6.19 -4.63
CA PHE A 23 2.35 6.85 -4.71
C PHE A 23 2.51 7.62 -6.01
N LEU A 24 3.40 8.62 -6.05
CA LEU A 24 3.37 9.60 -7.12
C LEU A 24 4.71 10.28 -7.43
N VAL A 25 5.26 10.15 -8.66
CA VAL A 25 6.31 11.01 -9.27
C VAL A 25 6.35 10.96 -10.82
N GLU A 26 6.84 12.07 -11.40
CA GLU A 26 7.10 12.63 -12.76
C GLU A 26 7.57 11.78 -13.99
N LYS A 27 7.00 12.16 -15.16
CA LYS A 27 7.35 12.08 -16.62
C LYS A 27 8.29 10.94 -17.09
N SER A 28 7.92 10.09 -18.08
CA SER A 28 7.36 10.40 -19.41
C SER A 28 6.67 9.21 -20.07
N LYS A 29 5.62 9.51 -20.88
CA LYS A 29 4.86 8.65 -21.82
C LYS A 29 4.44 7.26 -21.33
N LEU A 30 3.12 7.03 -21.17
CA LEU A 30 2.42 5.82 -21.65
C LEU A 30 0.89 5.94 -21.39
N MET A 31 0.11 5.25 -22.21
CA MET A 31 -1.34 5.39 -22.41
C MET A 31 -2.10 4.12 -21.96
N LYS A 32 -3.30 4.33 -21.35
CA LYS A 32 -4.60 3.57 -21.45
C LYS A 32 -4.61 2.08 -21.00
N VAL A 33 -5.56 1.47 -20.25
CA VAL A 33 -7.06 1.50 -20.20
C VAL A 33 -7.56 0.86 -18.86
N MET A 34 -8.85 1.08 -18.51
CA MET A 34 -9.71 0.39 -17.52
C MET A 34 -9.60 0.73 -16.02
N LYS A 35 -8.42 0.98 -15.44
CA LYS A 35 -8.31 1.33 -14.00
C LYS A 35 -8.55 2.81 -13.65
N LYS A 36 -8.66 3.69 -14.67
CA LYS A 36 -8.94 5.12 -14.54
C LYS A 36 -10.21 5.41 -13.70
N LEU A 37 -11.27 4.61 -13.84
CA LEU A 37 -12.57 4.88 -13.21
C LEU A 37 -12.58 4.68 -11.68
N GLN A 38 -11.84 3.69 -11.15
CA GLN A 38 -11.92 3.35 -9.73
C GLN A 38 -11.10 4.29 -8.85
N LEU A 39 -9.92 4.70 -9.34
CA LEU A 39 -9.13 5.78 -8.74
C LEU A 39 -9.88 7.11 -8.82
N GLU A 40 -10.43 7.47 -9.98
CA GLU A 40 -11.19 8.71 -10.12
C GLU A 40 -12.40 8.74 -9.19
N LYS A 41 -13.14 7.63 -9.03
CA LYS A 41 -14.34 7.61 -8.19
C LYS A 41 -14.02 7.89 -6.71
N GLN A 42 -12.92 7.37 -6.19
CA GLN A 42 -12.55 7.53 -4.78
C GLN A 42 -11.87 8.88 -4.51
N TRP A 43 -11.06 9.39 -5.44
CA TRP A 43 -10.40 10.68 -5.24
C TRP A 43 -11.28 11.89 -5.60
N LYS A 44 -12.39 11.70 -6.32
CA LYS A 44 -13.37 12.76 -6.61
C LYS A 44 -13.98 13.39 -5.36
N SER A 45 -14.02 12.70 -4.22
CA SER A 45 -14.47 13.28 -2.96
C SER A 45 -13.44 14.22 -2.32
N TYR A 46 -12.18 14.11 -2.74
CA TYR A 46 -11.04 14.82 -2.16
C TYR A 46 -10.47 15.91 -3.08
N LEU A 47 -10.70 15.80 -4.40
CA LEU A 47 -10.12 16.65 -5.43
C LEU A 47 -11.08 16.85 -6.60
N SER A 48 -10.94 17.98 -7.30
CA SER A 48 -11.61 18.16 -8.60
C SER A 48 -10.97 17.23 -9.65
N GLN A 49 -11.77 16.70 -10.58
CA GLN A 49 -11.34 15.65 -11.52
C GLN A 49 -10.18 16.07 -12.45
N ASN A 50 -9.93 17.38 -12.58
CA ASN A 50 -8.85 17.93 -13.40
C ASN A 50 -7.49 17.97 -12.68
N GLN A 51 -7.43 17.59 -11.40
CA GLN A 51 -6.22 17.66 -10.60
C GLN A 51 -5.51 16.31 -10.44
N ILE A 52 -6.01 15.23 -11.08
CA ILE A 52 -5.43 13.88 -10.96
C ILE A 52 -5.14 13.29 -12.33
N PHE A 53 -3.89 12.92 -12.56
CA PHE A 53 -3.41 12.37 -13.83
C PHE A 53 -2.83 10.98 -13.64
N LEU A 54 -3.61 9.93 -13.88
CA LEU A 54 -3.13 8.54 -13.78
C LEU A 54 -1.90 8.30 -14.69
N LEU A 55 -0.80 7.86 -14.10
CA LEU A 55 0.45 7.53 -14.80
C LEU A 55 0.48 6.05 -15.20
N GLY A 56 0.02 5.15 -14.33
CA GLY A 56 -0.03 3.72 -14.63
C GLY A 56 -0.11 2.83 -13.40
N GLU A 57 -0.10 1.53 -13.65
CA GLU A 57 0.04 0.49 -12.63
C GLU A 57 1.54 0.26 -12.33
N ILE A 58 1.91 0.14 -11.06
CA ILE A 58 3.27 -0.26 -10.66
C ILE A 58 3.36 -1.77 -10.59
N ASP A 59 2.52 -2.37 -9.76
CA ASP A 59 2.62 -3.76 -9.34
C ASP A 59 1.31 -4.21 -8.67
N TYR A 60 1.21 -5.50 -8.35
CA TYR A 60 0.08 -6.07 -7.63
C TYR A 60 0.52 -7.16 -6.65
N ILE A 61 -0.26 -7.34 -5.59
CA ILE A 61 -0.03 -8.35 -4.55
C ILE A 61 -1.23 -9.27 -4.49
N VAL A 62 -0.98 -10.57 -4.61
CA VAL A 62 -2.02 -11.61 -4.55
C VAL A 62 -2.08 -12.20 -3.15
N PHE A 63 -3.27 -12.21 -2.57
CA PHE A 63 -3.65 -12.92 -1.37
C PHE A 63 -4.57 -14.10 -1.74
N SER A 64 -4.85 -14.97 -0.77
CA SER A 64 -5.72 -16.14 -0.97
C SER A 64 -7.15 -15.76 -1.37
N ASP A 65 -7.65 -14.62 -0.91
CA ASP A 65 -9.02 -14.15 -1.06
C ASP A 65 -9.17 -12.95 -2.01
N ARG A 66 -8.06 -12.28 -2.38
CA ARG A 66 -8.09 -11.02 -3.15
C ARG A 66 -6.76 -10.70 -3.81
N THR A 67 -6.79 -9.79 -4.78
CA THR A 67 -5.59 -9.20 -5.40
C THR A 67 -5.62 -7.68 -5.25
N ILE A 68 -4.53 -7.10 -4.77
CA ILE A 68 -4.37 -5.66 -4.58
C ILE A 68 -3.47 -5.11 -5.67
N HIS A 69 -4.02 -4.25 -6.54
CA HIS A 69 -3.27 -3.57 -7.58
C HIS A 69 -2.88 -2.15 -7.14
N CYS A 70 -1.64 -1.74 -7.38
CA CYS A 70 -1.12 -0.44 -7.01
C CYS A 70 -0.95 0.48 -8.24
N PHE A 71 -1.46 1.69 -8.13
CA PHE A 71 -1.42 2.71 -9.17
C PHE A 71 -0.69 3.97 -8.72
N VAL A 72 -0.13 4.65 -9.70
CA VAL A 72 0.53 5.95 -9.55
C VAL A 72 -0.21 6.94 -10.43
N GLY A 73 -0.57 8.11 -9.90
CA GLY A 73 -1.25 9.14 -10.69
C GLY A 73 -1.10 10.52 -10.09
N LYS A 74 -0.73 11.53 -10.89
CA LYS A 74 -0.19 12.85 -10.50
C LYS A 74 -1.24 13.80 -9.97
N LEU A 75 -0.94 14.38 -8.81
CA LEU A 75 -1.70 15.47 -8.24
C LEU A 75 -1.16 16.78 -8.80
N ASP A 76 -2.04 17.55 -9.45
CA ASP A 76 -1.76 18.89 -9.93
C ASP A 76 -2.31 19.89 -8.91
N ILE A 77 -1.63 19.91 -7.76
CA ILE A 77 -1.95 20.75 -6.61
C ILE A 77 -0.70 21.49 -6.16
N THR A 78 -0.85 22.71 -5.64
CA THR A 78 0.28 23.51 -5.16
C THR A 78 0.62 23.24 -3.70
N ASN A 79 -0.36 22.82 -2.89
CA ASN A 79 -0.18 22.36 -1.51
C ASN A 79 -1.25 21.34 -1.12
N THR A 80 -1.02 20.63 -0.01
CA THR A 80 -1.98 19.65 0.53
C THR A 80 -3.24 20.28 1.13
N CYS A 81 -3.25 21.58 1.41
CA CYS A 81 -4.44 22.29 1.88
C CYS A 81 -5.59 22.33 0.85
N GLN A 82 -5.28 22.00 -0.42
CA GLN A 82 -6.28 21.84 -1.48
C GLN A 82 -7.02 20.49 -1.41
N LEU A 83 -6.57 19.57 -0.56
CA LEU A 83 -7.23 18.30 -0.32
C LEU A 83 -8.29 18.50 0.77
N SER A 84 -9.54 18.17 0.47
CA SER A 84 -10.58 18.18 1.50
C SER A 84 -10.36 17.01 2.45
N VAL A 85 -10.40 17.28 3.75
CA VAL A 85 -10.51 16.24 4.77
C VAL A 85 -12.00 15.94 4.93
N ASN A 86 -12.38 14.68 5.10
CA ASN A 86 -13.76 14.26 5.37
C ASN A 86 -13.79 13.32 6.57
N ASP A 87 -14.97 12.77 6.89
CA ASP A 87 -15.13 11.87 8.05
C ASP A 87 -14.25 10.61 8.00
N GLU A 88 -13.77 10.21 6.82
CA GLU A 88 -12.88 9.05 6.65
C GLU A 88 -11.40 9.39 6.89
N VAL A 89 -10.95 10.59 6.49
CA VAL A 89 -9.54 10.99 6.50
C VAL A 89 -9.27 11.90 7.71
N ASP A 90 -8.19 11.64 8.43
CA ASP A 90 -7.73 12.49 9.54
C ASP A 90 -6.83 13.61 9.02
N LYS A 91 -5.75 13.22 8.33
CA LYS A 91 -4.80 14.19 7.75
C LYS A 91 -4.11 13.66 6.52
N PHE A 92 -3.69 14.59 5.66
CA PHE A 92 -2.75 14.35 4.58
C PHE A 92 -1.34 14.75 5.02
N PHE A 93 -0.35 13.96 4.61
CA PHE A 93 1.05 14.29 4.82
C PHE A 93 1.87 13.90 3.60
N THR A 94 3.09 14.43 3.49
CA THR A 94 3.95 14.18 2.35
C THR A 94 5.36 13.81 2.77
N VAL A 95 5.97 12.88 2.05
CA VAL A 95 7.38 12.52 2.21
C VAL A 95 8.07 12.66 0.85
N SER A 96 9.28 13.20 0.84
CA SER A 96 10.00 13.42 -0.43
C SER A 96 10.27 12.10 -1.14
N LEU A 97 10.14 12.05 -2.47
CA LEU A 97 10.56 10.85 -3.21
C LEU A 97 12.06 10.58 -3.00
N LYS A 98 12.85 11.65 -2.92
CA LYS A 98 14.29 11.57 -2.68
C LYS A 98 14.59 10.74 -1.42
N TYR A 99 13.84 10.93 -0.34
CA TYR A 99 13.96 10.13 0.87
C TYR A 99 13.81 8.62 0.58
N PHE A 100 12.79 8.20 -0.15
CA PHE A 100 12.57 6.79 -0.47
C PHE A 100 13.59 6.23 -1.47
N ILE A 101 14.16 7.08 -2.33
CA ILE A 101 15.28 6.69 -3.20
C ILE A 101 16.55 6.47 -2.37
N GLU A 102 16.81 7.31 -1.37
CA GLU A 102 18.06 7.26 -0.60
C GLU A 102 18.01 6.25 0.55
N ASN A 103 16.82 5.96 1.08
CA ASN A 103 16.62 5.10 2.23
C ASN A 103 15.82 3.85 1.82
N LYS A 104 16.33 2.67 2.14
CA LYS A 104 15.59 1.40 1.97
C LYS A 104 14.72 1.14 3.19
N PRO A 105 13.55 0.48 3.04
CA PRO A 105 12.79 0.08 4.21
C PRO A 105 13.53 -1.02 4.97
N LYS A 106 13.35 -1.05 6.28
CA LYS A 106 13.81 -2.14 7.13
C LYS A 106 12.77 -3.25 7.10
N TYR A 107 13.22 -4.48 6.85
CA TYR A 107 12.35 -5.65 6.84
C TYR A 107 12.42 -6.37 8.18
N TYR A 108 11.24 -6.71 8.72
CA TYR A 108 11.10 -7.52 9.93
C TYR A 108 10.36 -8.81 9.60
N ASP A 109 10.91 -9.94 10.03
CA ASP A 109 10.27 -11.23 9.82
C ASP A 109 9.11 -11.44 10.79
N LEU A 110 7.92 -11.64 10.23
CA LEU A 110 6.73 -12.09 10.94
C LEU A 110 6.58 -13.59 10.72
N LYS A 111 6.80 -14.36 11.78
CA LYS A 111 6.50 -15.80 11.80
C LYS A 111 5.00 -16.00 11.98
N MET A 112 4.41 -16.85 11.13
CA MET A 112 3.03 -17.25 11.28
C MET A 112 2.98 -18.74 11.59
N ASP A 113 2.33 -19.06 12.71
CA ASP A 113 2.10 -20.43 13.14
C ASP A 113 0.65 -20.82 12.88
N ILE A 114 0.45 -22.03 12.38
CA ILE A 114 -0.87 -22.61 12.22
C ILE A 114 -1.23 -23.26 13.56
N VAL A 115 -2.30 -22.74 14.18
CA VAL A 115 -2.90 -23.33 15.38
C VAL A 115 -4.21 -23.98 14.96
N PRO A 116 -4.27 -25.31 14.86
CA PRO A 116 -5.51 -26.01 14.54
C PRO A 116 -6.57 -25.75 15.62
N ASN A 117 -7.83 -25.61 15.19
CA ASN A 117 -8.96 -25.55 16.12
C ASN A 117 -9.14 -26.90 16.82
N GLN A 118 -9.87 -26.90 17.95
CA GLN A 118 -10.12 -28.10 18.75
C GLN A 118 -10.75 -29.24 17.94
N ASP A 119 -11.63 -28.92 16.99
CA ASP A 119 -12.37 -29.90 16.18
C ASP A 119 -11.67 -30.24 14.85
N PHE A 120 -10.38 -29.91 14.71
CA PHE A 120 -9.63 -30.24 13.50
C PHE A 120 -9.45 -31.77 13.39
N PRO A 121 -9.88 -32.40 12.27
CA PRO A 121 -9.97 -33.86 12.19
C PRO A 121 -8.62 -34.51 11.85
N PHE A 122 -7.73 -34.59 12.85
CA PHE A 122 -6.41 -35.19 12.70
C PHE A 122 -6.47 -36.65 12.23
N GLU A 123 -7.52 -37.38 12.59
CA GLU A 123 -7.73 -38.77 12.16
C GLU A 123 -7.94 -38.93 10.64
N LYS A 124 -8.22 -37.84 9.93
CA LYS A 124 -8.47 -37.84 8.47
C LYS A 124 -7.24 -37.46 7.64
N ILE A 125 -6.12 -37.13 8.28
CA ILE A 125 -4.88 -36.74 7.58
C ILE A 125 -3.73 -37.68 7.92
N ASN A 126 -2.76 -37.75 7.01
CA ASN A 126 -1.53 -38.48 7.26
C ASN A 126 -0.76 -37.85 8.42
N ASP A 127 -0.10 -38.66 9.23
CA ASP A 127 0.65 -38.28 10.44
C ASP A 127 -0.19 -37.69 11.59
N GLY A 128 -1.50 -37.54 11.41
CA GLY A 128 -2.45 -37.14 12.46
C GLY A 128 -2.00 -35.92 13.25
N VAL A 129 -2.00 -36.03 14.59
CA VAL A 129 -1.56 -34.97 15.51
C VAL A 129 -0.12 -34.51 15.29
N ASN A 130 0.71 -35.31 14.61
CA ASN A 130 2.10 -34.99 14.29
C ASN A 130 2.28 -34.34 12.91
N TYR A 131 1.18 -34.04 12.20
CA TYR A 131 1.23 -33.39 10.89
C TYR A 131 1.99 -32.05 10.96
N LYS A 132 3.00 -31.92 10.10
CA LYS A 132 3.85 -30.72 10.04
C LYS A 132 3.24 -29.67 9.13
N PHE A 133 2.43 -28.79 9.71
CA PHE A 133 1.91 -27.64 9.00
C PHE A 133 3.04 -26.76 8.46
N THR A 134 2.92 -26.33 7.20
CA THR A 134 3.88 -25.41 6.60
C THR A 134 3.74 -24.04 7.23
N HIS A 135 4.78 -23.58 7.90
CA HIS A 135 4.85 -22.21 8.41
C HIS A 135 5.15 -21.25 7.26
N HIS A 136 4.43 -20.14 7.22
CA HIS A 136 4.66 -19.09 6.25
C HIS A 136 5.24 -17.88 6.97
N ASN A 137 6.52 -17.59 6.73
CA ASN A 137 7.15 -16.37 7.21
C ASN A 137 6.88 -15.25 6.21
N ARG A 138 6.55 -14.05 6.70
CA ARG A 138 6.42 -12.84 5.87
C ARG A 138 7.37 -11.78 6.37
N ALA A 139 8.24 -11.29 5.49
CA ALA A 139 9.06 -10.11 5.78
C ALA A 139 8.24 -8.84 5.54
N ILE A 140 8.08 -8.02 6.59
CA ILE A 140 7.28 -6.79 6.58
C ILE A 140 8.20 -5.58 6.47
N PRO A 141 8.08 -4.75 5.42
CA PRO A 141 8.88 -3.53 5.29
C PRO A 141 8.34 -2.38 6.16
N PHE A 142 9.26 -1.56 6.68
CA PHE A 142 9.00 -0.35 7.45
C PHE A 142 9.94 0.79 7.03
N TYR A 143 9.40 1.97 6.79
CA TYR A 143 10.12 3.24 6.78
C TYR A 143 9.90 3.91 8.14
N GLU A 144 10.93 3.85 8.96
CA GLU A 144 10.97 4.39 10.32
C GLU A 144 11.62 5.79 10.32
N GLY A 145 11.51 6.54 11.42
CA GLY A 145 12.15 7.86 11.57
C GLY A 145 11.45 9.01 10.83
N LEU A 146 10.29 8.75 10.23
CA LEU A 146 9.37 9.76 9.72
C LEU A 146 8.38 10.16 10.81
N ASP A 147 7.72 11.32 10.64
CA ASP A 147 6.63 11.75 11.51
C ASP A 147 5.52 10.68 11.60
N GLU A 148 5.29 9.96 10.49
CA GLU A 148 4.37 8.84 10.40
C GLU A 148 5.09 7.61 9.84
N THR A 149 5.00 6.49 10.57
CA THR A 149 5.61 5.24 10.13
C THR A 149 4.83 4.67 8.94
N ILE A 150 5.54 4.42 7.85
CA ILE A 150 4.98 3.81 6.65
C ILE A 150 5.43 2.35 6.62
N TRP A 151 4.50 1.42 6.55
CA TRP A 151 4.83 -0.01 6.69
C TRP A 151 3.94 -0.92 5.84
N TRP A 152 4.23 -2.22 5.86
CA TRP A 152 3.45 -3.27 5.18
C TRP A 152 3.28 -3.00 3.68
N LEU A 153 2.06 -3.14 3.14
CA LEU A 153 1.78 -3.00 1.71
C LEU A 153 2.19 -1.63 1.16
N THR A 154 2.02 -0.57 1.94
CA THR A 154 2.44 0.79 1.56
C THR A 154 3.93 0.82 1.31
N ALA A 155 4.71 0.40 2.29
CA ALA A 155 6.16 0.43 2.22
C ALA A 155 6.67 -0.51 1.12
N GLN A 156 6.01 -1.66 0.91
CA GLN A 156 6.31 -2.59 -0.16
C GLN A 156 6.10 -1.97 -1.55
N PHE A 157 4.96 -1.31 -1.79
CA PHE A 157 4.71 -0.64 -3.07
C PHE A 157 5.62 0.56 -3.30
N ILE A 158 5.97 1.32 -2.26
CA ILE A 158 6.98 2.38 -2.37
C ILE A 158 8.33 1.81 -2.77
N ASP A 159 8.80 0.77 -2.08
CA ASP A 159 10.08 0.13 -2.40
C ASP A 159 10.08 -0.40 -3.84
N CYS A 160 8.99 -1.02 -4.30
CA CYS A 160 8.82 -1.42 -5.70
C CYS A 160 8.88 -0.20 -6.64
N PHE A 161 8.15 0.87 -6.34
CA PHE A 161 8.16 2.10 -7.15
C PHE A 161 9.54 2.73 -7.26
N THR A 162 10.30 2.83 -6.16
CA THR A 162 11.65 3.40 -6.18
C THR A 162 12.62 2.56 -7.00
N LYS A 163 12.46 1.23 -7.00
CA LYS A 163 13.24 0.32 -7.86
C LYS A 163 12.92 0.49 -9.34
N ILE A 164 11.68 0.83 -9.69
CA ILE A 164 11.29 1.15 -11.07
C ILE A 164 11.94 2.47 -11.51
N ILE A 165 11.90 3.50 -10.68
CA ILE A 165 12.43 4.84 -11.03
C ILE A 165 13.97 4.86 -11.14
N LYS A 166 14.67 4.01 -10.38
CA LYS A 166 16.14 3.93 -10.41
C LYS A 166 16.71 3.22 -11.64
N LYS A 167 15.89 2.54 -12.44
CA LYS A 167 16.31 1.87 -13.67
C LYS A 167 16.31 2.84 -14.83
#